data_AF-A0A9D7MNL0-F1
#
_entry.id   AF-A0A9D7MNL0-F1
#
_cell.length_a   1.000
_cell.length_b   1.000
_cell.length_c   1.000
_cell.angle_alpha   90.00
_cell.angle_beta   90.00
_cell.angle_gamma   90.00
#
_symmetry.space_group_name_H-M   'P 1'
#
loop_
_entity.id
_entity.type
_entity.pdbx_description
1 polymer ?
#
loop_
_entity_poly.entity_id
_entity_poly.type
_entity_poly.pdbx_seq_one_letter_code
_entity_poly.pdbx_strand_id
1 'polypeptide(L)'
;MGRLIFLQGSGHLERGLGLSVLVLQRPPQEDTKQYLPTMSGSDVNITGVIGYRYESPSGGFMFRVAATPTIDMGTKEFIQFGGFTVGWAW
;
A
#
# COMPACT_ATOMS: atom_id res chain seq x y z
N MET A 1 23.38 -32.28 -16.49
CA MET A 1 23.62 -30.83 -16.71
C MET A 1 22.39 -30.07 -16.26
N GLY A 2 22.38 -29.59 -15.01
CA GLY A 2 21.24 -28.86 -14.45
C GLY A 2 21.20 -27.45 -14.99
N ARG A 3 20.26 -27.17 -15.89
CA ARG A 3 20.03 -25.82 -16.42
C ARG A 3 19.34 -25.03 -15.32
N LEU A 4 20.10 -24.20 -14.60
CA LEU A 4 19.53 -23.11 -13.80
C LEU A 4 18.72 -22.24 -14.77
N ILE A 5 17.40 -22.38 -14.71
CA ILE A 5 16.48 -21.49 -15.40
C ILE A 5 16.63 -20.16 -14.68
N PHE A 6 17.51 -19.32 -15.24
CA PHE A 6 17.64 -17.95 -14.84
C PHE A 6 16.25 -17.32 -14.87
N LEU A 7 15.94 -16.61 -13.79
CA LEU A 7 14.84 -15.66 -13.63
C LEU A 7 14.97 -14.56 -14.71
N GLN A 8 14.81 -14.93 -15.97
CA GLN A 8 14.72 -14.01 -17.10
C GLN A 8 13.34 -13.39 -16.99
N GLY A 9 13.13 -12.49 -16.04
CA GLY A 9 11.91 -11.73 -15.84
C GLY A 9 12.23 -10.24 -15.76
N SER A 10 11.27 -9.40 -16.14
CA SER A 10 11.44 -7.95 -16.10
C SER A 10 11.02 -7.42 -14.74
N GLY A 11 11.95 -6.74 -14.08
CA GLY A 11 11.70 -6.03 -12.83
C GLY A 11 11.42 -4.56 -13.13
N HIS A 12 10.28 -4.06 -12.67
CA HIS A 12 9.87 -2.68 -12.88
C HIS A 12 9.71 -1.97 -11.54
N LEU A 13 10.34 -0.78 -11.46
CA LEU A 13 10.16 0.11 -10.32
C LEU A 13 8.91 0.94 -10.54
N GLU A 14 7.98 0.84 -9.59
CA GLU A 14 6.74 1.58 -9.59
C GLU A 14 6.85 2.76 -8.62
N ARG A 15 6.50 3.94 -9.12
CA ARG A 15 6.47 5.17 -8.32
C ARG A 15 5.20 5.93 -8.65
N GLY A 16 4.55 6.47 -7.63
CA GLY A 16 3.32 7.24 -7.79
C GLY A 16 3.17 8.27 -6.69
N LEU A 17 2.40 9.31 -6.98
CA LEU A 17 1.92 10.27 -6.00
C LEU A 17 0.41 10.37 -6.18
N GLY A 18 -0.31 10.50 -5.08
CA GLY A 18 -1.76 10.55 -5.04
C GLY A 18 -2.24 11.56 -4.01
N LEU A 19 -3.48 11.98 -4.21
CA LEU A 19 -4.27 12.73 -3.25
C LEU A 19 -5.54 11.91 -3.00
N SER A 20 -5.88 11.71 -1.74
CA SER A 20 -7.07 10.93 -1.35
C SER A 20 -7.79 11.64 -0.21
N VAL A 21 -9.12 11.52 -0.16
CA VAL A 21 -9.92 11.99 0.96
C VAL A 21 -10.30 10.76 1.78
N LEU A 22 -9.84 10.68 3.02
CA LEU A 22 -10.20 9.61 3.94
C LEU A 22 -11.32 10.11 4.84
N VAL A 23 -12.46 9.43 4.81
CA VAL A 23 -13.57 9.69 5.72
C VAL A 23 -13.51 8.65 6.83
N LEU A 24 -13.06 9.04 8.01
CA LEU A 24 -13.04 8.18 9.18
C LEU A 24 -14.32 8.41 9.99
N GLN A 25 -15.23 7.45 9.94
CA GLN A 25 -16.36 7.36 10.86
C GLN A 25 -16.10 6.21 11.83
N ARG A 26 -15.63 6.52 13.04
CA ARG A 26 -15.63 5.54 14.14
C ARG A 26 -17.01 5.60 14.82
N PRO A 27 -17.81 4.52 14.84
CA PRO A 27 -19.05 4.51 15.61
C PRO A 27 -18.74 4.75 17.09
N PRO A 28 -19.62 5.45 17.84
CA PRO A 28 -19.41 5.67 19.27
C PRO A 28 -19.30 4.33 19.96
N GLN A 29 -18.12 4.06 20.52
CA GLN A 29 -17.85 2.83 21.26
C GLN A 29 -18.42 3.03 22.67
N GLU A 30 -19.68 2.65 22.87
CA GLU A 30 -20.23 2.48 24.21
C GLU A 30 -19.44 1.35 24.88
N ASP A 31 -18.92 1.61 26.08
CA ASP A 31 -18.46 0.59 27.04
C ASP A 31 -16.98 0.17 27.06
N THR A 32 -16.03 1.07 26.78
CA THR A 32 -14.67 0.89 27.29
C THR A 32 -14.07 2.23 27.72
N LYS A 33 -13.60 2.33 28.97
CA LYS A 33 -12.93 3.50 29.56
C LYS A 33 -11.54 3.74 28.95
N GLN A 34 -11.46 3.83 27.63
CA GLN A 34 -10.26 4.26 26.93
C GLN A 34 -10.49 5.69 26.44
N TYR A 35 -9.71 6.62 26.99
CA TYR A 35 -9.56 8.01 26.54
C TYR A 35 -8.89 8.04 25.16
N LEU A 36 -9.54 7.46 24.15
CA LEU A 36 -9.16 7.71 22.77
C LEU A 36 -10.01 8.87 22.28
N PRO A 37 -9.40 9.94 21.73
CA PRO A 37 -10.17 11.07 21.22
C PRO A 37 -11.16 10.58 20.16
N THR A 38 -12.41 11.04 20.27
CA THR A 38 -13.47 10.82 19.28
C THR A 38 -13.01 11.41 17.95
N MET A 39 -12.56 10.56 17.02
CA MET A 39 -12.23 10.95 15.65
C MET A 39 -13.46 10.77 14.76
N SER A 40 -14.13 11.87 14.45
CA SER A 40 -15.15 11.98 13.42
C SER A 40 -14.74 13.14 12.51
N GLY A 41 -14.28 12.83 11.30
CA GLY A 41 -13.73 13.83 10.39
C GLY A 41 -13.53 13.30 8.97
N SER A 42 -13.38 14.25 8.04
CA SER A 42 -12.92 13.99 6.68
C SER A 42 -11.54 14.61 6.54
N ASP A 43 -10.52 13.80 6.32
CA ASP A 43 -9.14 14.25 6.22
C ASP A 43 -8.64 14.11 4.78
N VAL A 44 -7.88 15.12 4.35
CA VAL A 44 -7.20 15.10 3.06
C VAL A 44 -5.83 14.49 3.27
N ASN A 45 -5.51 13.47 2.49
CA ASN A 45 -4.29 12.70 2.63
C ASN A 45 -3.44 12.84 1.36
N ILE A 46 -2.15 13.13 1.57
CA ILE A 46 -1.14 13.05 0.52
C ILE A 46 -0.54 11.66 0.58
N THR A 47 -0.62 10.91 -0.52
CA THR A 47 -0.08 9.55 -0.61
C THR A 47 1.07 9.50 -1.61
N GLY A 48 2.15 8.81 -1.24
CA GLY A 48 3.14 8.34 -2.20
C GLY A 48 3.01 6.84 -2.38
N VAL A 49 3.44 6.31 -3.51
CA VAL A 49 3.61 4.87 -3.72
C VAL A 49 5.03 4.65 -4.21
N ILE A 50 5.75 3.75 -3.56
CA ILE A 50 7.01 3.21 -4.04
C ILE A 50 6.95 1.70 -3.98
N GLY A 51 7.20 1.03 -5.09
CA GLY A 51 7.12 -0.41 -5.15
C GLY A 51 7.99 -1.02 -6.22
N TYR A 52 8.16 -2.33 -6.15
CA TYR A 52 8.87 -3.11 -7.15
C TYR A 52 7.99 -4.27 -7.56
N ARG A 53 7.85 -4.44 -8.87
CA ARG A 53 7.11 -5.55 -9.49
C ARG A 53 8.08 -6.40 -10.29
N TYR A 54 8.07 -7.70 -10.04
CA TYR A 54 8.69 -8.70 -10.88
C TYR A 54 7.62 -9.42 -11.70
N GLU A 55 7.87 -9.58 -12.99
CA GLU A 55 7.00 -10.31 -13.91
C GLU A 55 7.81 -11.20 -14.85
N SER A 56 7.37 -12.45 -15.01
CA SER A 56 7.94 -13.37 -15.99
C SER A 56 7.56 -12.94 -17.42
N PRO A 57 8.47 -12.90 -18.40
CA PRO A 57 8.21 -12.34 -19.73
C PRO A 57 7.36 -13.27 -20.60
N SER A 58 7.24 -14.53 -20.23
CA SER A 58 6.43 -15.53 -20.93
C SER A 58 5.03 -15.69 -20.33
N GLY A 59 4.59 -14.71 -19.53
CA GLY A 59 3.52 -14.93 -18.56
C GLY A 59 4.01 -15.82 -17.40
N GLY A 60 3.24 -15.85 -16.32
CA GLY A 60 3.54 -16.63 -15.13
C GLY A 60 3.37 -15.86 -13.83
N PHE A 61 4.09 -16.30 -12.79
CA PHE A 61 4.06 -15.65 -11.49
C PHE A 61 4.53 -14.20 -11.57
N MET A 62 3.73 -13.32 -10.97
CA MET A 62 4.06 -11.94 -10.69
C MET A 62 4.19 -11.76 -9.18
N PHE A 63 5.19 -11.00 -8.77
CA PHE A 63 5.36 -10.57 -7.38
C PHE A 63 5.50 -9.06 -7.32
N ARG A 64 4.81 -8.42 -6.38
CA ARG A 64 4.88 -6.99 -6.14
C ARG A 64 5.05 -6.73 -4.66
N VAL A 65 5.92 -5.79 -4.31
CA VAL A 65 5.97 -5.20 -2.96
C VAL A 65 5.86 -3.70 -3.13
N ALA A 66 4.99 -3.06 -2.35
CA ALA A 66 4.82 -1.62 -2.37
C ALA A 66 4.66 -1.07 -0.95
N ALA A 67 5.20 0.12 -0.74
CA ALA A 67 4.95 0.95 0.42
C ALA A 67 4.21 2.22 -0.04
N THR A 68 3.23 2.62 0.75
CA THR A 68 2.40 3.80 0.53
C THR A 68 2.54 4.73 1.74
N PRO A 69 3.57 5.60 1.79
CA PRO A 69 3.61 6.66 2.79
C PRO A 69 2.41 7.58 2.62
N THR A 70 1.73 7.86 3.72
CA THR A 70 0.56 8.73 3.76
C THR A 70 0.77 9.80 4.83
N ILE A 71 0.58 11.06 4.44
CA ILE A 71 0.51 12.18 5.38
C ILE A 71 -0.95 12.58 5.47
N ASP A 72 -1.51 12.42 6.66
CA ASP A 72 -2.83 12.94 7.00
C ASP A 72 -2.70 14.44 7.30
N MET A 73 -3.37 15.28 6.51
CA MET A 73 -3.27 16.73 6.68
C MET A 73 -4.10 17.26 7.86
N GLY A 74 -5.09 16.51 8.33
CA GLY A 74 -5.93 16.86 9.47
C GLY A 74 -5.24 16.58 10.79
N THR A 75 -4.75 15.35 10.97
CA THR A 75 -4.04 14.94 12.20
C THR A 75 -2.54 15.29 12.17
N LYS A 76 -1.98 15.59 10.99
CA LYS A 76 -0.54 15.75 10.73
C LYS A 76 0.28 14.50 11.05
N GLU A 77 -0.38 13.35 11.14
CA GLU A 77 0.27 12.09 11.41
C GLU A 77 0.82 11.48 10.12
N PHE A 78 1.98 10.84 10.25
CA PHE A 78 2.56 10.02 9.19
C PHE A 78 2.10 8.58 9.38
N ILE A 79 1.35 8.06 8.41
CA ILE A 79 0.84 6.70 8.40
C ILE A 79 1.48 5.97 7.23
N GLN A 80 2.13 4.84 7.50
CA GLN A 80 2.75 4.04 6.46
C GLN A 80 1.94 2.77 6.23
N PHE A 81 1.41 2.64 5.00
CA PHE A 81 0.83 1.40 4.54
C PHE A 81 1.86 0.64 3.70
N GLY A 82 1.77 -0.68 3.69
CA GLY A 82 2.62 -1.52 2.89
C GLY A 82 1.93 -2.83 2.58
N GLY A 83 2.33 -3.45 1.49
CA GLY A 83 1.75 -4.71 1.09
C GLY A 83 2.60 -5.41 0.05
N PHE A 84 2.29 -6.69 -0.11
CA PHE A 84 2.78 -7.49 -1.22
C PHE A 84 1.60 -8.06 -1.98
N THR A 85 1.78 -8.30 -3.27
CA THR A 85 0.81 -8.97 -4.12
C THR A 85 1.52 -10.08 -4.86
N VAL A 86 0.89 -11.25 -4.88
CA VAL A 86 1.31 -12.37 -5.72
C VAL A 86 0.17 -12.63 -6.70
N GLY A 87 0.51 -12.83 -7.96
CA GLY A 87 -0.49 -13.05 -9.01
C GLY A 87 0.03 -13.90 -10.14
N TRP A 88 -0.83 -14.13 -11.12
CA TRP A 88 -0.49 -14.76 -12.38
C TRP A 88 -0.81 -13.80 -13.53
N ALA A 89 0.17 -13.55 -14.39
CA ALA A 89 0.03 -12.78 -15.63
C ALA A 89 -0.01 -13.74 -16.83
N TRP A 90 -0.85 -13.45 -17.82
CA TRP A 90 -1.06 -14.28 -19.02
C TRP A 90 -0.31 -13.70 -20.20
#